data_AF-A0A3D1U313-F1
#
_entry.id   AF-A0A3D1U313-F1
#
_cell.length_a   1.000
_cell.length_b   1.000
_cell.length_c   1.000
_cell.angle_alpha   90.00
_cell.angle_beta   90.00
_cell.angle_gamma   90.00
#
_symmetry.space_group_name_H-M   'P 1'
#
loop_
_entity.id
_entity.type
_entity.pdbx_description
1 polymer ?
#
loop_
_entity_poly.entity_id
_entity_poly.type
_entity_poly.pdbx_seq_one_letter_code
_entity_poly.pdbx_strand_id
1 'polypeptide(L)'
;MSTEKHPTSAIVARRLKEIREDRRPRMTQTDLARRVLEVMGVPTDDPKRVEVARVGISRTESGARAVTVDDLTLYAEALEVPPGALLEGSGGIDSASDLEKRIVTMLEQIRAASKLESELPKERKP
;
A
#
# COMPACT_ATOMS: atom_id res chain seq x y z
N MET A 1 -16.86 -24.54 3.11
CA MET A 1 -16.32 -23.17 3.05
C MET A 1 -15.04 -23.24 2.24
N SER A 2 -15.05 -22.79 0.98
CA SER A 2 -13.87 -22.87 0.12
C SER A 2 -12.88 -21.78 0.52
N THR A 3 -11.73 -22.18 1.07
CA THR A 3 -10.56 -21.32 1.19
C THR A 3 -9.88 -21.27 -0.17
N GLU A 4 -10.50 -20.59 -1.14
CA GLU A 4 -9.81 -20.26 -2.38
C GLU A 4 -8.64 -19.34 -2.01
N LYS A 5 -7.44 -19.90 -1.97
CA LYS A 5 -6.21 -19.13 -2.00
C LYS A 5 -6.17 -18.45 -3.35
N HIS A 6 -6.59 -17.19 -3.41
CA HIS A 6 -6.46 -16.39 -4.62
C HIS A 6 -4.98 -16.33 -5.01
N PRO A 7 -4.55 -16.92 -6.15
CA PRO A 7 -3.14 -17.00 -6.54
C PRO A 7 -2.48 -15.61 -6.64
N THR A 8 -3.28 -14.60 -6.97
CA THR A 8 -2.93 -13.18 -6.96
C THR A 8 -2.38 -12.72 -5.61
N SER A 9 -2.90 -13.20 -4.48
CA SER A 9 -2.50 -12.73 -3.14
C SER A 9 -1.09 -13.20 -2.75
N ALA A 10 -0.68 -14.40 -3.17
CA ALA A 10 0.66 -14.91 -2.87
C ALA A 10 1.73 -14.21 -3.72
N ILE A 11 1.39 -13.88 -4.96
CA ILE A 11 2.28 -13.17 -5.89
C ILE A 11 2.49 -11.73 -5.43
N VAL A 12 1.39 -11.04 -5.06
CA VAL A 12 1.46 -9.69 -4.48
C VAL A 12 2.30 -9.68 -3.20
N ALA A 13 2.07 -10.62 -2.29
CA ALA A 13 2.85 -10.72 -1.04
C ALA A 13 4.36 -10.86 -1.30
N ARG A 14 4.72 -11.67 -2.29
CA ARG A 14 6.10 -11.86 -2.73
C ARG A 14 6.68 -10.59 -3.36
N ARG A 15 5.97 -9.97 -4.32
CA ARG A 15 6.42 -8.73 -4.99
C ARG A 15 6.60 -7.58 -4.01
N LEU A 16 5.69 -7.44 -3.04
CA LEU A 16 5.80 -6.45 -1.96
C LEU A 16 7.15 -6.56 -1.23
N LYS A 17 7.51 -7.79 -0.83
CA LYS A 17 8.77 -8.06 -0.15
C LYS A 17 9.99 -7.80 -1.05
N GLU A 18 9.96 -8.29 -2.29
CA GLU A 18 11.05 -8.12 -3.26
C GLU A 18 11.34 -6.64 -3.53
N ILE A 19 10.32 -5.85 -3.88
CA ILE A 19 10.47 -4.40 -4.15
C ILE A 19 11.04 -3.66 -2.94
N ARG A 20 10.57 -4.00 -1.73
CA ARG A 20 11.06 -3.40 -0.49
C ARG A 20 12.55 -3.71 -0.24
N GLU A 21 12.97 -4.94 -0.53
CA GLU A 21 14.33 -5.43 -0.26
C GLU A 21 15.34 -5.07 -1.36
N ASP A 22 14.86 -4.75 -2.56
CA ASP A 22 15.68 -4.30 -3.69
C ASP A 22 16.01 -2.79 -3.67
N ARG A 23 15.28 -2.00 -2.86
CA ARG A 23 15.58 -0.56 -2.66
C ARG A 23 16.98 -0.34 -2.05
N ARG A 24 17.60 0.80 -2.38
CA ARG A 24 18.86 1.26 -1.78
C ARG A 24 18.70 2.67 -1.18
N PRO A 25 18.76 2.82 0.16
CA PRO A 25 18.94 1.78 1.17
C PRO A 25 17.74 0.81 1.23
N ARG A 26 17.99 -0.40 1.75
CA ARG A 26 16.92 -1.40 1.97
C ARG A 26 15.88 -0.83 2.90
N MET A 27 14.62 -1.01 2.56
CA MET A 27 13.50 -0.57 3.40
C MET A 27 13.11 -1.70 4.35
N THR A 28 12.95 -1.42 5.64
CA THR A 28 12.42 -2.41 6.59
C THR A 28 10.89 -2.43 6.58
N GLN A 29 10.26 -3.46 7.14
CA GLN A 29 8.80 -3.46 7.35
C GLN A 29 8.35 -2.28 8.22
N THR A 30 9.17 -1.86 9.18
CA THR A 30 8.89 -0.69 10.04
C THR A 30 8.93 0.60 9.24
N ASP A 31 9.87 0.74 8.31
CA ASP A 31 9.94 1.93 7.44
C ASP A 31 8.74 2.00 6.50
N LEU A 32 8.35 0.87 5.92
CA LEU A 32 7.13 0.79 5.11
C LEU A 32 5.88 1.10 5.94
N ALA A 33 5.81 0.62 7.19
CA ALA A 33 4.70 0.91 8.10
C ALA A 33 4.55 2.40 8.36
N ARG A 34 5.67 3.12 8.60
CA ARG A 34 5.64 4.58 8.78
C ARG A 34 5.14 5.28 7.53
N ARG A 35 5.65 4.92 6.35
CA ARG A 35 5.21 5.52 5.08
C ARG A 35 3.72 5.27 4.79
N VAL A 36 3.21 4.08 5.08
CA VAL A 36 1.77 3.79 4.91
C VAL A 36 0.93 4.69 5.82
N LEU A 37 1.34 4.87 7.08
CA LEU A 37 0.66 5.77 8.01
C LEU A 37 0.70 7.23 7.52
N GLU A 38 1.83 7.69 6.99
CA GLU A 38 1.98 9.02 6.38
C GLU A 38 1.02 9.22 5.20
N VAL A 39 0.89 8.23 4.31
CA VAL A 39 -0.08 8.26 3.19
C VAL A 39 -1.53 8.36 3.70
N MET A 40 -1.84 7.71 4.82
CA MET A 40 -3.16 7.78 5.45
C MET A 40 -3.40 9.06 6.26
N GLY A 41 -2.42 9.97 6.34
CA GLY A 41 -2.50 11.14 7.21
C GLY A 41 -2.48 10.81 8.71
N VAL A 42 -2.02 9.62 9.08
CA VAL A 42 -1.96 9.15 10.47
C VAL A 42 -0.59 9.48 11.08
N PRO A 43 -0.53 10.16 12.22
CA PRO A 43 0.73 10.44 12.92
C PRO A 43 1.52 9.16 13.28
N THR A 44 2.84 9.20 13.03
CA THR A 44 3.79 8.09 13.24
C THR A 44 4.59 8.18 14.54
N ASP A 45 4.30 9.17 15.38
CA ASP A 45 4.93 9.41 16.67
C ASP A 45 4.52 8.38 17.73
N ASP A 46 3.32 7.79 17.60
CA ASP A 46 2.84 6.70 18.45
C ASP A 46 3.44 5.34 18.02
N PRO A 47 4.34 4.72 18.81
CA PRO A 47 4.96 3.45 18.46
C PRO A 47 3.96 2.30 18.31
N LYS A 48 2.80 2.36 18.99
CA LYS A 48 1.77 1.31 18.87
C LYS A 48 1.12 1.32 17.49
N ARG A 49 0.92 2.50 16.89
CA ARG A 49 0.36 2.62 15.53
C ARG A 49 1.30 2.04 14.50
N VAL A 50 2.59 2.38 14.62
CA VAL A 50 3.64 1.83 13.74
C VAL A 50 3.72 0.31 13.89
N GLU A 51 3.62 -0.22 15.11
CA GLU A 51 3.65 -1.66 15.35
C GLU A 51 2.44 -2.39 14.74
N VAL A 52 1.23 -1.84 14.87
CA VAL A 52 0.03 -2.43 14.26
C VAL A 52 0.17 -2.49 12.74
N ALA A 53 0.62 -1.40 12.10
CA ALA A 53 0.83 -1.36 10.66
C ALA A 53 1.94 -2.35 10.22
N ARG A 54 3.06 -2.41 10.96
CA ARG A 54 4.16 -3.34 10.71
C ARG A 54 3.73 -4.80 10.79
N VAL A 55 2.93 -5.17 11.80
CA VAL A 55 2.37 -6.53 11.93
C VAL A 55 1.43 -6.84 10.77
N GLY A 56 0.63 -5.87 10.32
CA GLY A 56 -0.20 -5.99 9.12
C GLY A 56 0.63 -6.33 7.88
N ILE A 57 1.68 -5.56 7.61
CA ILE A 57 2.62 -5.78 6.50
C ILE A 57 3.26 -7.16 6.60
N SER A 58 3.75 -7.56 7.78
CA SER A 58 4.36 -8.88 7.99
C SER A 58 3.39 -10.04 7.69
N ARG A 59 2.11 -9.91 8.06
CA ARG A 59 1.07 -10.89 7.73
C ARG A 59 0.73 -10.90 6.24
N THR A 60 0.77 -9.76 5.57
CA THR A 60 0.63 -9.67 4.11
C THR A 60 1.82 -10.35 3.42
N GLU A 61 3.06 -10.01 3.75
CA GLU A 61 4.28 -10.58 3.13
C GLU A 61 4.40 -12.10 3.34
N SER A 62 3.89 -12.62 4.46
CA SER A 62 3.85 -14.08 4.73
C SER A 62 2.66 -14.80 4.09
N GLY A 63 1.72 -14.07 3.48
CA GLY A 63 0.47 -14.61 2.96
C GLY A 63 -0.52 -15.07 4.04
N ALA A 64 -0.27 -14.74 5.31
CA ALA A 64 -1.17 -15.02 6.43
C ALA A 64 -2.43 -14.12 6.40
N ARG A 65 -2.40 -13.01 5.65
CA ARG A 65 -3.54 -12.14 5.38
C ARG A 65 -3.71 -11.97 3.87
N ALA A 66 -4.94 -12.09 3.39
CA ALA A 66 -5.28 -11.72 2.01
C ALA A 66 -5.02 -10.21 1.80
N VAL A 67 -4.52 -9.85 0.61
CA VAL A 67 -4.27 -8.46 0.25
C VAL A 67 -5.52 -7.85 -0.36
N THR A 68 -5.96 -6.70 0.18
CA THR A 68 -7.10 -5.95 -0.38
C THR A 68 -6.64 -4.96 -1.45
N VAL A 69 -7.59 -4.37 -2.18
CA VAL A 69 -7.30 -3.27 -3.12
C VAL A 69 -6.78 -2.03 -2.38
N ASP A 70 -7.34 -1.74 -1.21
CA ASP A 70 -6.89 -0.63 -0.36
C ASP A 70 -5.44 -0.85 0.09
N ASP A 71 -5.09 -2.07 0.50
CA ASP A 71 -3.72 -2.43 0.88
C ASP A 71 -2.75 -2.22 -0.29
N LEU A 72 -3.10 -2.71 -1.48
CA LEU A 72 -2.30 -2.55 -2.69
C LEU A 72 -2.09 -1.07 -3.03
N THR A 73 -3.13 -0.26 -2.91
CA THR A 73 -3.10 1.19 -3.14
C THR A 73 -2.13 1.85 -2.16
N LEU A 74 -2.28 1.58 -0.86
CA LEU A 74 -1.42 2.15 0.17
C LEU A 74 0.04 1.70 0.03
N TYR A 75 0.29 0.43 -0.30
CA TYR A 75 1.64 -0.08 -0.49
C TYR A 75 2.30 0.49 -1.75
N ALA A 76 1.56 0.62 -2.86
CA ALA A 76 2.08 1.23 -4.09
C ALA A 76 2.48 2.69 -3.85
N GLU A 77 1.64 3.47 -3.17
CA GLU A 77 1.94 4.86 -2.84
C GLU A 77 3.14 4.97 -1.87
N ALA A 78 3.15 4.18 -0.78
CA ALA A 78 4.23 4.19 0.20
C ALA A 78 5.60 3.75 -0.39
N LEU A 79 5.56 2.81 -1.34
CA LEU A 79 6.73 2.36 -2.09
C LEU A 79 7.03 3.22 -3.32
N GLU A 80 6.23 4.24 -3.62
CA GLU A 80 6.38 5.11 -4.80
C GLU A 80 6.58 4.30 -6.10
N VAL A 81 5.80 3.23 -6.29
CA VAL A 81 5.85 2.37 -7.48
C VAL A 81 4.48 2.34 -8.17
N PRO A 82 4.45 2.09 -9.50
CA PRO A 82 3.18 1.84 -10.17
C PRO A 82 2.52 0.56 -9.61
N PRO A 83 1.18 0.50 -9.51
CA PRO A 83 0.46 -0.68 -9.00
C PRO A 83 0.80 -1.96 -9.75
N GLY A 84 1.02 -1.87 -11.07
CA GLY A 84 1.45 -3.00 -11.90
C GLY A 84 2.71 -3.70 -11.40
N ALA A 85 3.63 -3.00 -10.73
CA ALA A 85 4.83 -3.61 -10.16
C ALA A 85 4.52 -4.64 -9.05
N LEU A 86 3.46 -4.38 -8.26
CA LEU A 86 2.98 -5.29 -7.22
C LEU A 86 2.16 -6.45 -7.80
N LEU A 87 1.56 -6.25 -8.98
CA LEU A 87 0.73 -7.24 -9.68
C LEU A 87 1.51 -8.06 -10.70
N GLU A 88 2.79 -7.74 -10.93
CA GLU A 88 3.63 -8.40 -11.93
C GLU A 88 3.70 -9.91 -11.67
N GLY A 89 3.38 -10.70 -12.71
CA GLY A 89 3.35 -12.15 -12.63
C GLY A 89 2.07 -12.75 -12.04
N SER A 90 1.06 -11.94 -11.66
CA SER A 90 -0.17 -12.41 -10.98
C SER A 90 -1.09 -13.31 -11.80
N GLY A 91 -0.86 -13.44 -13.11
CA GLY A 91 -1.57 -14.37 -14.00
C GLY A 91 -3.00 -13.95 -14.30
N GLY A 92 -3.30 -13.72 -15.59
CA GLY A 92 -4.57 -13.16 -16.06
C GLY A 92 -4.40 -11.68 -16.42
N ILE A 93 -4.01 -11.42 -17.67
CA ILE A 93 -3.71 -10.07 -18.16
C ILE A 93 -4.91 -9.14 -17.95
N ASP A 94 -6.14 -9.64 -18.14
CA ASP A 94 -7.37 -8.84 -18.03
C ASP A 94 -7.72 -8.49 -16.57
N SER A 95 -7.69 -9.46 -15.65
CA SER A 95 -8.01 -9.21 -14.24
C SER A 95 -6.94 -8.38 -13.52
N ALA A 96 -5.67 -8.54 -13.88
CA ALA A 96 -4.59 -7.71 -13.38
C ALA A 96 -4.68 -6.28 -13.91
N SER A 97 -5.01 -6.09 -15.20
CA SER A 97 -5.18 -4.77 -15.80
C SER A 97 -6.37 -4.01 -15.22
N ASP A 98 -7.50 -4.67 -14.98
CA ASP A 98 -8.67 -4.03 -14.37
C ASP A 98 -8.43 -3.70 -12.90
N LEU A 99 -7.72 -4.56 -12.18
CA LEU A 99 -7.28 -4.28 -10.81
C LEU A 99 -6.29 -3.10 -10.77
N GLU A 100 -5.35 -3.03 -11.70
CA GLU A 100 -4.41 -1.92 -11.83
C GLU A 100 -5.15 -0.60 -12.09
N LYS A 101 -6.09 -0.55 -13.05
CA LYS A 101 -6.91 0.65 -13.32
C LYS A 101 -7.67 1.12 -12.09
N ARG A 102 -8.22 0.20 -11.29
CA ARG A 102 -8.92 0.53 -10.04
C ARG A 102 -7.97 1.15 -9.02
N ILE A 103 -6.78 0.59 -8.85
CA ILE A 103 -5.77 1.14 -7.93
C ILE A 103 -5.32 2.52 -8.41
N VAL A 104 -5.03 2.69 -9.70
CA VAL A 104 -4.65 4.00 -10.27
C VAL A 104 -5.72 5.06 -10.00
N THR A 105 -7.00 4.73 -10.26
CA THR A 105 -8.12 5.63 -10.00
C THR A 105 -8.20 6.04 -8.52
N MET A 106 -7.99 5.09 -7.59
CA MET A 106 -7.99 5.39 -6.15
C MET A 106 -6.81 6.27 -5.74
N LEU A 107 -5.61 6.06 -6.29
CA LEU A 107 -4.44 6.90 -6.04
C LEU A 107 -4.66 8.34 -6.51
N GLU A 108 -5.27 8.52 -7.69
CA GLU A 108 -5.64 9.86 -8.19
C GLU A 108 -6.60 10.57 -7.24
N GLN A 109 -7.59 9.86 -6.69
CA GLN A 109 -8.53 10.41 -5.70
C GLN A 109 -7.83 10.81 -4.39
N ILE A 110 -6.93 9.98 -3.87
CA ILE A 110 -6.15 10.29 -2.65
C ILE A 110 -5.32 11.56 -2.88
N ARG A 111 -4.59 11.63 -3.99
CA ARG A 111 -3.74 12.80 -4.33
C ARG A 111 -4.58 14.07 -4.52
N ALA A 112 -5.75 13.96 -5.14
CA ALA A 112 -6.67 15.07 -5.29
C ALA A 112 -7.19 15.57 -3.92
N ALA A 113 -7.54 14.65 -3.01
CA ALA A 113 -7.98 15.00 -1.66
C ALA A 113 -6.88 15.70 -0.85
N SER A 114 -5.65 15.19 -0.87
CA SER A 114 -4.52 15.83 -0.19
C SER A 114 -4.19 17.22 -0.76
N LYS A 115 -4.31 17.41 -2.09
CA LYS A 115 -4.14 18.72 -2.72
C LYS A 115 -5.18 19.73 -2.22
N LEU A 116 -6.45 19.34 -2.16
CA LEU A 116 -7.52 20.19 -1.63
C LEU A 116 -7.26 20.63 -0.18
N GLU A 117 -6.79 19.73 0.68
CA GLU A 117 -6.44 20.05 2.07
C GLU A 117 -5.31 21.09 2.17
N SER A 118 -4.33 21.05 1.26
CA SER A 118 -3.22 22.01 1.22
C SER A 118 -3.60 23.40 0.71
N GLU A 119 -4.66 23.49 -0.10
CA GLU A 119 -5.15 24.74 -0.71
C GLU A 119 -6.19 25.46 0.15
N LEU A 120 -6.71 24.81 1.20
CA LEU A 120 -7.62 25.45 2.16
C LEU A 120 -6.89 26.58 2.89
N PRO A 121 -7.40 27.82 2.85
CA PRO A 121 -6.83 28.92 3.60
C PRO A 121 -6.87 28.57 5.08
N LYS A 122 -5.69 28.52 5.73
CA LYS A 122 -5.59 28.37 7.18
C LYS A 122 -6.38 29.53 7.79
N GLU A 123 -7.60 29.29 8.26
CA GLU A 123 -8.35 30.28 9.01
C GLU A 123 -7.46 30.74 10.16
N ARG A 124 -6.98 31.99 10.06
CA ARG A 124 -6.35 32.69 11.17
C ARG A 124 -7.42 32.80 12.25
N LYS A 125 -7.33 31.96 13.28
CA LYS A 125 -8.10 32.22 14.50
C LYS A 125 -7.52 33.46 15.20
N PRO A 126 -8.41 34.31 15.75
CA PRO A 126 -8.07 35.60 16.38
C PRO A 126 -7.20 35.46 17.62
#